data_AF-A0A0K8QBB0-F1
#
_entry.id   AF-A0A0K8QBB0-F1
#
_cell.length_a   1.000
_cell.length_b   1.000
_cell.length_c   1.000
_cell.angle_alpha   90.00
_cell.angle_beta   90.00
_cell.angle_gamma   90.00
#
_symmetry.space_group_name_H-M   'P 1'
#
loop_
_entity.id
_entity.type
_entity.pdbx_description
1 polymer ?
#
loop_
_entity_poly.entity_id
_entity_poly.type
_entity_poly.pdbx_seq_one_letter_code
_entity_poly.pdbx_strand_id
1 'polypeptide(L)'
;WLFPVLLAAGWWRHVIHRVPLSYEPGLWSVIFPLGMYAVAGIYLGRADHLPLVAAIGRMELWLAVAAFLLTLAGMLWHLWATLVRPRLQRAG
;
A
#
# COMPACT_ATOMS: atom_id res chain seq x y z
N TRP A 1 -10.86 -1.50 -14.34
CA TRP A 1 -11.18 -0.52 -13.27
C TRP A 1 -11.26 -1.23 -11.92
N LEU A 2 -10.13 -1.76 -11.41
CA LEU A 2 -10.08 -2.55 -10.15
C LEU A 2 -9.86 -1.68 -8.91
N PHE A 3 -9.55 -0.40 -9.09
CA PHE A 3 -9.23 0.54 -8.01
C PHE A 3 -10.32 0.67 -6.94
N PRO A 4 -11.62 0.81 -7.27
CA PRO A 4 -12.67 0.85 -6.25
C PRO A 4 -12.71 -0.45 -5.46
N VAL A 5 -12.50 -1.58 -6.12
CA VAL A 5 -12.54 -2.91 -5.51
C VAL A 5 -11.34 -3.12 -4.58
N LEU A 6 -10.14 -2.67 -4.96
CA LEU A 6 -8.95 -2.77 -4.12
C LEU A 6 -9.03 -1.87 -2.88
N LEU A 7 -9.56 -0.64 -3.04
CA LEU A 7 -9.80 0.27 -1.92
C LEU A 7 -10.91 -0.25 -1.01
N ALA A 8 -12.02 -0.71 -1.58
CA ALA A 8 -13.11 -1.32 -0.83
C ALA A 8 -12.66 -2.60 -0.14
N ALA A 9 -11.82 -3.43 -0.77
CA ALA A 9 -11.29 -4.65 -0.16
C ALA A 9 -10.32 -4.35 0.99
N GLY A 10 -9.44 -3.35 0.83
CA GLY A 10 -8.55 -2.89 1.90
C GLY A 10 -9.34 -2.32 3.08
N TRP A 11 -10.33 -1.46 2.80
CA TRP A 11 -11.22 -0.88 3.80
C TRP A 11 -12.07 -1.95 4.49
N TRP A 12 -12.71 -2.83 3.74
CA TRP A 12 -13.52 -3.92 4.25
C TRP A 12 -12.71 -4.87 5.14
N ARG A 13 -11.52 -5.28 4.70
CA ARG A 13 -10.69 -6.26 5.41
C ARG A 13 -10.16 -5.71 6.74
N HIS A 14 -9.78 -4.43 6.80
CA HIS A 14 -9.12 -3.86 7.97
C HIS A 14 -10.05 -3.04 8.87
N VAL A 15 -11.03 -2.32 8.31
CA VAL A 15 -11.96 -1.47 9.07
C VAL A 15 -13.20 -2.27 9.50
N ILE A 16 -13.75 -3.10 8.62
CA ILE A 16 -15.00 -3.83 8.89
C ILE A 16 -14.72 -5.22 9.49
N HIS A 17 -13.80 -6.00 8.91
CA HIS A 17 -13.51 -7.38 9.37
C HIS A 17 -12.45 -7.48 10.46
N ARG A 18 -11.80 -6.37 10.83
CA ARG A 18 -10.72 -6.31 11.84
C ARG A 18 -9.70 -7.45 11.68
N VAL A 19 -9.43 -7.86 10.45
CA VAL A 19 -8.43 -8.91 10.20
C VAL A 19 -7.09 -8.38 10.71
N PRO A 20 -6.41 -9.10 11.62
CA PRO A 20 -5.15 -8.63 12.19
C PRO A 20 -4.20 -8.31 11.04
N LEU A 21 -3.60 -7.12 11.09
CA LEU A 21 -2.58 -6.69 10.14
C LEU A 21 -1.32 -7.54 10.35
N SER A 22 -1.32 -8.75 9.82
CA SER A 22 -0.12 -9.55 9.64
C SER A 22 0.55 -9.10 8.36
N TYR A 23 1.81 -8.70 8.48
CA TYR A 23 2.60 -8.36 7.31
C TYR A 23 2.85 -9.63 6.48
N GLU A 24 2.46 -9.58 5.21
CA GLU A 24 2.81 -10.58 4.21
C GLU A 24 3.68 -9.93 3.13
N PRO A 25 4.86 -10.48 2.82
CA PRO A 25 5.73 -9.93 1.78
C PRO A 25 5.04 -9.74 0.41
N GLY A 26 4.01 -10.56 0.11
CA GLY A 26 3.22 -10.46 -1.11
C GLY A 26 2.44 -9.14 -1.27
N LEU A 27 2.23 -8.38 -0.20
CA LEU A 27 1.59 -7.05 -0.26
C LEU A 27 2.38 -6.08 -1.16
N TRP A 28 3.70 -6.22 -1.23
CA TRP A 28 4.56 -5.41 -2.08
C TRP A 28 4.26 -5.57 -3.58
N SER A 29 3.89 -6.78 -4.00
CA SER A 29 3.53 -7.08 -5.39
C SER A 29 2.25 -6.37 -5.85
N VAL A 30 1.42 -5.90 -4.92
CA VAL A 30 0.18 -5.14 -5.21
C VAL A 30 0.44 -3.64 -5.16
N ILE A 31 1.18 -3.18 -4.16
CA ILE A 31 1.44 -1.75 -3.93
C ILE A 31 2.33 -1.16 -5.02
N PHE A 32 3.30 -1.92 -5.51
CA PHE A 32 4.21 -1.45 -6.54
C PHE A 32 3.47 -1.13 -7.86
N PRO A 33 2.68 -2.06 -8.45
CA PRO A 33 1.84 -1.73 -9.61
C PRO A 33 0.84 -0.61 -9.33
N LEU A 34 0.28 -0.53 -8.12
CA LEU A 34 -0.67 0.51 -7.75
C LEU A 34 -0.06 1.92 -7.88
N GLY A 35 1.15 2.12 -7.37
CA GLY A 35 1.90 3.36 -7.54
C GLY A 35 2.28 3.63 -8.99
N MET A 36 2.72 2.58 -9.71
CA MET A 36 3.06 2.70 -11.13
C MET A 36 1.88 3.14 -12.00
N TYR A 37 0.70 2.57 -11.80
CA TYR A 37 -0.51 2.95 -12.54
C TYR A 37 -0.93 4.39 -12.25
N ALA A 38 -0.86 4.83 -10.98
CA ALA A 38 -1.15 6.21 -10.61
C ALA A 38 -0.23 7.21 -11.34
N VAL A 39 1.08 6.93 -11.35
CA VAL A 39 2.06 7.75 -12.06
C VAL A 39 1.81 7.72 -13.57
N ALA A 40 1.57 6.55 -14.15
CA ALA A 40 1.26 6.42 -15.57
C ALA A 40 0.00 7.23 -15.97
N GLY A 41 -1.05 7.19 -15.15
CA GLY A 41 -2.27 7.98 -15.34
C GLY A 41 -2.00 9.49 -15.29
N ILE A 42 -1.14 9.96 -14.37
CA ILE A 42 -0.72 11.36 -14.31
C ILE A 42 0.01 11.78 -15.60
N TYR A 43 0.96 10.96 -16.06
CA TYR A 43 1.73 11.27 -17.27
C TYR A 43 0.87 11.24 -18.54
N LEU A 44 0.01 10.22 -18.67
CA LEU A 44 -0.94 10.14 -19.78
C LEU A 44 -1.88 11.34 -19.81
N GLY A 45 -2.46 11.70 -18.67
CA GLY A 45 -3.33 12.87 -18.58
C GLY A 45 -2.62 14.20 -18.88
N ARG A 46 -1.32 14.29 -18.63
CA ARG A 46 -0.52 15.48 -19.02
C ARG A 46 -0.18 15.48 -20.50
N ALA A 47 0.18 14.33 -21.07
CA ALA A 47 0.56 14.20 -22.48
C ALA A 47 -0.61 14.47 -23.42
N ASP A 48 -1.79 13.94 -23.10
CA ASP A 48 -2.99 14.09 -23.93
C ASP A 48 -3.84 15.32 -23.58
N HIS A 49 -3.33 16.21 -22.70
CA HIS A 49 -4.06 17.36 -22.18
C HIS A 49 -5.43 17.02 -21.57
N LEU A 50 -5.52 15.88 -20.88
CA LEU A 50 -6.72 15.37 -20.20
C LEU A 50 -6.62 15.66 -18.68
N PRO A 51 -7.03 16.84 -18.21
CA PRO A 51 -6.86 17.24 -16.81
C PRO A 51 -7.60 16.32 -15.83
N LEU A 52 -8.72 15.72 -16.25
CA LEU A 52 -9.47 14.75 -15.45
C LEU A 52 -8.65 13.47 -15.19
N VAL A 53 -7.99 12.93 -16.21
CA VAL A 53 -7.16 11.73 -16.09
C VAL A 53 -5.96 11.99 -15.18
N ALA A 54 -5.33 13.15 -15.32
CA ALA A 54 -4.24 13.55 -14.44
C ALA A 54 -4.68 13.80 -12.99
N ALA A 55 -5.93 14.23 -12.76
CA ALA A 55 -6.49 14.37 -11.42
C ALA A 55 -6.74 13.01 -10.77
N ILE A 56 -7.31 12.05 -11.52
CA ILE A 56 -7.53 10.67 -11.05
C ILE A 56 -6.20 10.02 -10.66
N GLY A 57 -5.19 10.06 -11.54
CA GLY A 57 -3.87 9.48 -11.22
C GLY A 57 -3.23 10.11 -9.98
N ARG A 58 -3.51 11.39 -9.68
CA ARG A 58 -3.02 12.07 -8.47
C ARG A 58 -3.71 11.61 -7.20
N MET A 59 -5.02 11.35 -7.26
CA MET A 59 -5.76 10.74 -6.15
C MET A 59 -5.26 9.31 -5.91
N GLU A 60 -5.10 8.53 -6.98
CA GLU A 60 -4.55 7.17 -6.91
C GLU A 60 -3.14 7.15 -6.31
N LEU A 61 -2.30 8.16 -6.60
CA LEU A 61 -0.96 8.27 -6.04
C LEU A 61 -0.99 8.44 -4.52
N TRP A 62 -1.84 9.32 -3.99
CA TRP A 62 -1.98 9.50 -2.54
C TRP A 62 -2.45 8.22 -1.85
N LEU A 63 -3.34 7.46 -2.48
CA LEU A 63 -3.80 6.17 -1.98
C LEU A 63 -2.69 5.12 -2.02
N ALA A 64 -1.89 5.09 -3.09
CA ALA A 64 -0.73 4.21 -3.20
C ALA A 64 0.32 4.53 -2.12
N VAL A 65 0.57 5.81 -1.83
CA VAL A 65 1.46 6.25 -0.75
C VAL A 65 0.93 5.80 0.61
N ALA A 66 -0.37 5.96 0.87
CA ALA A 66 -0.96 5.51 2.13
C ALA A 66 -0.81 3.98 2.30
N ALA A 67 -1.11 3.19 1.27
CA ALA A 67 -0.95 1.74 1.28
C ALA A 67 0.52 1.31 1.45
N PHE A 68 1.45 2.03 0.81
CA PHE A 68 2.89 1.84 0.96
C PHE A 68 3.33 2.06 2.41
N LEU A 69 2.94 3.17 3.03
CA LEU A 69 3.32 3.50 4.42
C LEU A 69 2.79 2.46 5.41
N LEU A 70 1.55 2.00 5.24
CA LEU A 70 0.98 0.95 6.08
C LEU A 70 1.74 -0.37 5.96
N THR A 71 2.11 -0.75 4.74
CA THR A 71 2.83 -2.00 4.49
C THR A 71 4.27 -1.92 4.97
N LEU A 72 4.92 -0.77 4.79
CA LEU A 72 6.23 -0.48 5.33
C LEU A 72 6.22 -0.56 6.87
N ALA A 73 5.23 0.05 7.52
CA ALA A 73 5.08 -0.02 8.97
C ALA A 73 4.89 -1.48 9.45
N GLY A 74 4.07 -2.27 8.75
CA GLY A 74 3.90 -3.70 9.02
C GLY A 74 5.20 -4.49 8.86
N MET A 75 5.98 -4.21 7.81
CA MET A 75 7.29 -4.82 7.57
C MET A 75 8.26 -4.51 8.72
N LEU A 76 8.37 -3.24 9.10
CA LEU A 76 9.27 -2.80 10.18
C LEU A 76 8.87 -3.43 11.52
N TRP A 77 7.57 -3.50 11.81
CA TRP A 77 7.06 -4.18 13.00
C TRP A 77 7.39 -5.67 12.99
N HIS A 78 7.19 -6.34 11.86
CA HIS A 78 7.53 -7.74 11.70
C HIS A 78 9.03 -7.96 11.91
N LEU A 79 9.90 -7.23 11.21
CA LEU A 79 11.35 -7.33 11.37
C LEU A 79 11.80 -7.06 12.80
N TRP A 80 11.22 -6.07 13.47
CA TRP A 80 11.51 -5.79 14.88
C TRP A 80 11.13 -6.98 15.77
N ALA A 81 9.91 -7.50 15.63
CA ALA A 81 9.44 -8.65 16.40
C ALA A 81 10.28 -9.91 16.15
N THR A 82 10.73 -10.14 14.91
CA THR A 82 11.49 -11.34 14.54
C THR A 82 12.99 -11.22 14.84
N LEU A 83 13.59 -10.03 14.77
CA LEU A 83 15.05 -9.85 14.93
C LEU A 83 15.46 -9.37 16.32
N VAL A 84 14.60 -8.64 17.03
CA VAL A 84 14.95 -8.02 18.33
C VAL A 84 14.46 -8.86 19.51
N ARG A 85 13.24 -9.41 19.45
CA ARG A 85 12.71 -10.25 20.56
C ARG A 85 13.52 -11.50 20.87
N PRO A 86 14.05 -12.28 19.89
CA PRO A 86 14.82 -13.48 20.22
C PRO A 86 16.21 -13.18 20.79
N ARG A 87 16.77 -11.99 20.49
CA ARG A 87 18.09 -11.59 21.00
C ARG A 87 18.05 -11.22 22.48
N LEU A 88 16.96 -10.57 22.93
CA LEU A 88 16.78 -10.25 24.35
C LEU A 88 16.58 -11.51 25.22
N GLN A 89 15.96 -12.57 24.69
CA GLN A 89 15.69 -13.80 25.43
C GLN A 89 16.91 -14.73 25.60
N ARG A 90 17.98 -14.56 24.81
CA ARG A 90 19.23 -15.34 24.94
C ARG A 90 20.31 -14.62 25.78
N ALA A 91 20.08 -13.37 26.14
CA ALA A 91 21.05 -12.52 26.85
C ALA A 91 20.75 -12.37 28.36
N GLY A 92 19.71 -13.04 28.87
CA GLY A 92 19.40 -13.19 30.29
C GLY A 92 19.33 -14.67 30.66
#